data_AF-U4UIM1-F1
#
_entry.id   AF-U4UIM1-F1
#
_cell.length_a   1.000
_cell.length_b   1.000
_cell.length_c   1.000
_cell.angle_alpha   90.00
_cell.angle_beta   90.00
_cell.angle_gamma   90.00
#
_symmetry.space_group_name_H-M   'P 1'
#
loop_
_entity.id
_entity.type
_entity.pdbx_description
1 polymer ?
#
loop_
_entity_poly.entity_id
_entity_poly.type
_entity_poly.pdbx_seq_one_letter_code
_entity_poly.pdbx_strand_id
1 'polypeptide(L)'
;MYDVARKKEALYLLNLHLSGLEEADYSAHMPIIKNILKIYTDEPLNDLSEALDSSEQSVEQIQENVLIIHLITDGIERISHLLKHDFQKLLLKTLYLVLEKAGSGHPLIRTSGLMTIQTLTISCGYKDITDLVNENFDFLSYHVQMRLNKAQDKNGALNVLSVVLKHCGSDAFLPMKGIVDEVLLESCDRYKEKHSTAYLRVFKMFIDSIRRWFTVEIQHPVVKSRKEKELDQEPFKVTGIERCDDFSDEAFEGKTAEEMYREDEERRRSEQQQPSEDEEPAPEEQKRPSAPLHVTLTAQILKRSLHFLSSKDRARKLLVLKILETGMELLRDWDDELLPVVYQTSLPLLQRFKEEKDPLVLQFSMRLLNAMARLSKDFIRRTVLTEVLPKLKIILGMASHCSYLKDKGAAYRYSQDYKLQREILRSIGPILYNVDADGADISGTMHCIRVYLSDKQPQELQMMAKFDGETIKNDMDALLINTATEYQANVDRLRRFLED
;
A
#
# COMPACT_ATOMS: atom_id res chain seq x y z
N MET A 1 -47.92 3.13 18.77
CA MET A 1 -48.06 1.73 18.31
C MET A 1 -47.50 1.69 16.90
N TYR A 2 -46.20 1.46 16.75
CA TYR A 2 -45.52 1.46 15.45
C TYR A 2 -45.77 0.10 14.79
N ASP A 3 -46.52 0.07 13.69
CA ASP A 3 -46.60 -1.12 12.84
C ASP A 3 -45.26 -1.28 12.11
N VAL A 4 -44.46 -2.24 12.57
CA VAL A 4 -43.13 -2.53 12.03
C VAL A 4 -43.20 -2.94 10.55
N ALA A 5 -44.35 -3.47 10.11
CA ALA A 5 -44.53 -4.01 8.76
C ALA A 5 -44.68 -2.95 7.66
N ARG A 6 -44.87 -1.66 8.00
CA ARG A 6 -45.14 -0.58 7.02
C ARG A 6 -44.17 0.60 7.09
N LYS A 7 -42.96 0.37 7.62
CA LYS A 7 -41.95 1.42 7.81
C LYS A 7 -41.56 2.11 6.51
N LYS A 8 -41.32 1.36 5.44
CA LYS A 8 -40.90 1.91 4.14
C LYS A 8 -42.01 2.75 3.48
N GLU A 9 -43.26 2.32 3.57
CA GLU A 9 -44.40 3.06 3.04
C GLU A 9 -44.60 4.37 3.81
N ALA A 10 -44.45 4.34 5.13
CA ALA A 10 -44.52 5.55 5.95
C ALA A 10 -43.41 6.55 5.58
N LEU A 11 -42.16 6.10 5.45
CA LEU A 11 -41.04 6.95 5.04
C LEU A 11 -41.23 7.52 3.62
N TYR A 12 -41.74 6.71 2.69
CA TYR A 12 -42.07 7.17 1.34
C TYR A 12 -43.12 8.29 1.36
N LEU A 13 -44.18 8.14 2.16
CA LEU A 13 -45.20 9.18 2.30
C LEU A 13 -44.66 10.46 2.95
N LEU A 14 -43.73 10.35 3.90
CA LEU A 14 -43.05 11.52 4.48
C LEU A 14 -42.21 12.25 3.43
N ASN A 15 -41.44 11.53 2.60
CA ASN A 15 -40.67 12.14 1.51
C ASN A 15 -41.57 12.77 0.43
N LEU A 16 -42.71 12.14 0.14
CA LEU A 16 -43.70 12.72 -0.78
C LEU A 16 -44.29 14.02 -0.23
N HIS A 17 -44.59 14.06 1.07
CA HIS A 17 -45.05 15.28 1.73
C HIS A 17 -44.01 16.40 1.65
N LEU A 18 -42.73 16.09 1.93
CA LEU A 18 -41.63 17.05 1.78
C LEU A 18 -41.49 17.60 0.36
N SER A 19 -41.77 16.77 -0.65
CA SER A 19 -41.69 17.15 -2.07
C SER A 19 -42.80 18.11 -2.50
N GLY A 20 -43.91 18.15 -1.76
CA GLY A 20 -45.02 19.06 -2.01
C GLY A 20 -44.91 20.41 -1.29
N LEU A 21 -43.86 20.64 -0.50
CA LEU A 21 -43.63 21.91 0.20
C LEU A 21 -42.93 22.89 -0.74
N GLU A 22 -43.47 24.10 -0.87
CA GLU A 22 -42.84 25.17 -1.64
C GLU A 22 -41.75 25.89 -0.83
N GLU A 23 -40.69 26.34 -1.52
CA GLU A 23 -39.57 27.07 -0.91
C GLU A 23 -39.98 28.42 -0.30
N ALA A 24 -41.10 29.02 -0.70
CA ALA A 24 -41.53 30.31 -0.18
C ALA A 24 -42.17 30.22 1.22
N ASP A 25 -42.72 29.05 1.59
CA ASP A 25 -43.58 28.87 2.78
C ASP A 25 -42.98 27.96 3.86
N TYR A 26 -41.71 27.55 3.73
CA TYR A 26 -41.12 26.54 4.62
C TYR A 26 -41.14 26.96 6.11
N SER A 27 -41.17 28.26 6.43
CA SER A 27 -41.20 28.73 7.82
C SER A 27 -42.44 28.26 8.57
N ALA A 28 -43.59 28.19 7.90
CA ALA A 28 -44.83 27.66 8.48
C ALA A 28 -44.74 26.14 8.74
N HIS A 29 -43.93 25.44 7.94
CA HIS A 29 -43.75 23.99 8.01
C HIS A 29 -42.55 23.56 8.84
N MET A 30 -41.78 24.49 9.42
CA MET A 30 -40.58 24.19 10.21
C MET A 30 -40.80 23.20 11.37
N PRO A 31 -41.92 23.23 12.12
CA PRO A 31 -42.19 22.22 13.15
C PRO A 31 -42.34 20.81 12.56
N ILE A 32 -42.99 20.69 11.41
CA ILE A 32 -43.19 19.42 10.70
C ILE A 32 -41.85 18.90 10.21
N ILE A 33 -41.04 19.76 9.56
CA ILE A 33 -39.71 19.41 9.07
C ILE A 33 -38.82 18.91 10.21
N LYS A 34 -38.80 19.58 11.36
CA LYS A 34 -38.04 19.15 12.54
C LYS A 34 -38.50 17.80 13.09
N ASN A 35 -39.81 17.54 13.08
CA ASN A 35 -40.36 16.26 13.52
C ASN A 35 -39.99 15.12 12.55
N ILE A 36 -40.08 15.35 11.25
CA ILE A 36 -39.67 14.39 10.23
C ILE A 36 -38.17 14.10 10.35
N LEU A 37 -37.34 15.14 10.49
CA LEU A 37 -35.91 14.96 10.69
C LEU A 37 -35.60 14.15 11.95
N LYS A 38 -36.34 14.39 13.04
CA LYS A 38 -36.20 13.61 14.28
C LYS A 38 -36.48 12.12 14.04
N ILE A 39 -37.51 11.78 13.27
CA ILE A 39 -37.82 10.39 12.88
C ILE A 39 -36.66 9.77 12.10
N TYR A 40 -36.08 10.52 11.17
CA TYR A 40 -34.95 10.06 10.35
C TYR A 40 -33.66 9.83 11.16
N THR A 41 -33.46 10.61 12.23
CA THR A 41 -32.28 10.49 13.10
C THR A 41 -32.44 9.49 14.25
N ASP A 42 -33.63 8.93 14.46
CA ASP A 42 -33.91 8.05 15.61
C ASP A 42 -33.21 6.67 15.47
N GLU A 43 -32.61 6.18 16.56
CA GLU A 43 -31.70 5.03 16.57
C GLU A 43 -32.30 3.72 15.99
N PRO A 44 -33.59 3.35 16.15
CA PRO A 44 -34.07 2.09 15.58
C PRO A 44 -34.28 2.11 14.06
N LEU A 45 -34.25 3.28 13.41
CA LEU A 45 -34.42 3.43 11.96
C LEU A 45 -33.08 3.61 11.24
N ASN A 46 -32.10 4.20 11.93
CA ASN A 46 -30.82 4.56 11.35
C ASN A 46 -29.72 3.51 11.63
N ASP A 47 -29.80 2.76 12.73
CA ASP A 47 -28.79 1.75 13.11
C ASP A 47 -28.94 0.41 12.36
N LEU A 48 -29.23 0.48 11.06
CA LEU A 48 -29.37 -0.70 10.18
C LEU A 48 -28.02 -1.22 9.69
N SER A 49 -26.91 -0.76 10.27
CA SER A 49 -25.54 -1.11 9.90
C SER A 49 -25.21 -2.56 10.23
N GLU A 50 -25.67 -3.06 11.36
CA GLU A 50 -25.55 -4.47 11.77
C GLU A 50 -26.57 -5.36 11.03
N ALA A 51 -27.68 -4.77 10.58
CA ALA A 51 -28.76 -5.45 9.87
C ALA A 51 -28.48 -5.66 8.37
N LEU A 52 -27.22 -5.75 7.96
CA LEU A 52 -26.81 -6.04 6.59
C LEU A 52 -25.82 -7.22 6.52
N ASP A 53 -25.58 -7.88 7.65
CA ASP A 53 -24.77 -9.10 7.73
C ASP A 53 -25.54 -10.28 7.07
N SER A 54 -25.06 -10.70 5.90
CA SER A 54 -25.66 -11.78 5.10
C SER A 54 -25.65 -13.15 5.77
N SER A 55 -24.97 -13.31 6.90
CA SER A 55 -24.93 -14.55 7.68
C SER A 55 -26.17 -14.76 8.54
N GLU A 56 -26.92 -13.70 8.86
CA GLU A 56 -28.01 -13.76 9.84
C GLU A 56 -29.37 -13.33 9.26
N GLN A 57 -29.41 -12.76 8.04
CA GLN A 57 -30.62 -12.16 7.48
C GLN A 57 -30.99 -12.68 6.09
N SER A 58 -32.30 -12.68 5.79
CA SER A 58 -32.81 -13.03 4.47
C SER A 58 -32.49 -11.93 3.45
N VAL A 59 -32.48 -12.30 2.17
CA VAL A 59 -32.25 -11.34 1.07
C VAL A 59 -33.33 -10.25 1.07
N GLU A 60 -34.58 -10.60 1.37
CA GLU A 60 -35.68 -9.64 1.45
C GLU A 60 -35.45 -8.62 2.58
N GLN A 61 -34.97 -9.06 3.74
CA GLN A 61 -34.71 -8.17 4.88
C GLN A 61 -33.59 -7.17 4.55
N ILE A 62 -32.53 -7.64 3.89
CA ILE A 62 -31.41 -6.78 3.47
C ILE A 62 -31.90 -5.75 2.45
N GLN A 63 -32.71 -6.16 1.47
CA GLN A 63 -33.29 -5.24 0.48
C GLN A 63 -34.19 -4.19 1.13
N GLU A 64 -35.02 -4.59 2.09
CA GLU A 64 -35.87 -3.68 2.85
C GLU A 64 -35.04 -2.66 3.66
N ASN A 65 -33.99 -3.12 4.34
CA ASN A 65 -33.11 -2.24 5.12
C ASN A 65 -32.38 -1.23 4.21
N VAL A 66 -31.89 -1.67 3.05
CA VAL A 66 -31.26 -0.77 2.05
C VAL A 66 -32.25 0.29 1.58
N LEU A 67 -33.51 -0.10 1.32
CA LEU A 67 -34.55 0.83 0.87
C LEU A 67 -34.91 1.85 1.96
N ILE A 68 -35.02 1.42 3.22
CA ILE A 68 -35.26 2.31 4.37
C ILE A 68 -34.12 3.34 4.49
N ILE A 69 -32.86 2.90 4.43
CA ILE A 69 -31.70 3.81 4.49
C ILE A 69 -31.75 4.81 3.34
N HIS A 70 -32.06 4.36 2.12
CA HIS A 70 -32.16 5.24 0.97
C HIS A 70 -33.25 6.30 1.16
N LEU A 71 -34.46 5.90 1.60
CA LEU A 71 -35.56 6.83 1.89
C LEU A 71 -35.19 7.84 2.98
N ILE A 72 -34.48 7.42 4.04
CA ILE A 72 -34.01 8.33 5.09
C ILE A 72 -33.04 9.36 4.50
N THR A 73 -32.04 8.91 3.72
CA THR A 73 -31.05 9.83 3.13
C THR A 73 -31.66 10.78 2.10
N ASP A 74 -32.59 10.29 1.26
CA ASP A 74 -33.36 11.12 0.31
C ASP A 74 -34.26 12.12 1.05
N GLY A 75 -34.84 11.74 2.18
CA GLY A 75 -35.63 12.66 3.02
C GLY A 75 -34.78 13.78 3.60
N ILE A 76 -33.57 13.47 4.10
CA ILE A 76 -32.61 14.47 4.59
C ILE A 76 -32.18 15.40 3.44
N GLU A 77 -31.93 14.84 2.25
CA GLU A 77 -31.59 15.58 1.04
C GLU A 77 -32.67 16.60 0.68
N ARG A 78 -33.93 16.18 0.65
CA ARG A 78 -35.09 17.06 0.38
C ARG A 78 -35.21 18.18 1.40
N ILE A 79 -35.03 17.88 2.69
CA ILE A 79 -35.05 18.89 3.75
C ILE A 79 -33.91 19.90 3.56
N SER A 80 -32.72 19.44 3.16
CA SER A 80 -31.57 20.29 2.86
C SER A 80 -31.82 21.21 1.66
N HIS A 81 -32.46 20.71 0.61
CA HIS A 81 -32.87 21.54 -0.53
C HIS A 81 -33.89 22.59 -0.14
N LEU A 82 -34.91 22.22 0.65
CA LEU A 82 -35.98 23.12 1.06
C LEU A 82 -35.47 24.25 1.97
N LEU A 83 -34.58 23.94 2.92
CA LEU A 83 -34.05 24.92 3.88
C LEU A 83 -32.85 25.71 3.37
N LYS A 84 -32.14 25.24 2.33
CA LYS A 84 -30.90 25.86 1.81
C LYS A 84 -29.92 26.17 2.96
N HIS A 85 -29.46 27.42 3.06
CA HIS A 85 -28.51 27.85 4.10
C HIS A 85 -29.06 27.67 5.53
N ASP A 86 -30.37 27.70 5.74
CA ASP A 86 -30.95 27.46 7.08
C ASP A 86 -30.79 26.01 7.55
N PHE A 87 -30.48 25.08 6.64
CA PHE A 87 -30.14 23.70 7.01
C PHE A 87 -28.88 23.63 7.89
N GLN A 88 -27.98 24.62 7.84
CA GLN A 88 -26.77 24.67 8.65
C GLN A 88 -27.08 24.53 10.16
N LYS A 89 -28.24 25.04 10.62
CA LYS A 89 -28.73 24.92 12.01
C LYS A 89 -29.06 23.48 12.43
N LEU A 90 -29.28 22.60 11.45
CA LEU A 90 -29.62 21.18 11.63
C LEU A 90 -28.49 20.25 11.20
N LEU A 91 -27.45 20.77 10.53
CA LEU A 91 -26.37 20.01 9.93
C LEU A 91 -25.72 19.02 10.89
N LEU A 92 -25.29 19.45 12.07
CA LEU A 92 -24.61 18.58 13.03
C LEU A 92 -25.48 17.41 13.52
N LYS A 93 -26.82 17.52 13.40
CA LYS A 93 -27.74 16.44 13.79
C LYS A 93 -27.81 15.31 12.75
N THR A 94 -27.48 15.61 11.50
CA THR A 94 -27.56 14.65 10.39
C THR A 94 -26.20 14.27 9.84
N LEU A 95 -25.20 15.14 9.95
CA LEU A 95 -23.89 15.00 9.31
C LEU A 95 -23.23 13.66 9.65
N TYR A 96 -23.18 13.29 10.93
CA TYR A 96 -22.58 12.02 11.35
C TYR A 96 -23.27 10.82 10.70
N LEU A 97 -24.61 10.81 10.73
CA LEU A 97 -25.45 9.80 10.09
C LEU A 97 -25.13 9.68 8.60
N VAL A 98 -25.14 10.79 7.85
CA VAL A 98 -24.94 10.73 6.41
C VAL A 98 -23.51 10.29 6.07
N LEU A 99 -22.50 10.75 6.83
CA LEU A 99 -21.11 10.30 6.70
C LEU A 99 -20.96 8.80 6.96
N GLU A 100 -21.68 8.27 7.94
CA GLU A 100 -21.67 6.83 8.25
C GLU A 100 -22.16 6.01 7.06
N LYS A 101 -23.22 6.47 6.38
CA LYS A 101 -23.75 5.78 5.19
C LYS A 101 -22.85 5.97 3.98
N ALA A 102 -22.25 7.14 3.81
CA ALA A 102 -21.27 7.41 2.76
C ALA A 102 -19.97 6.58 2.91
N GLY A 103 -19.60 6.22 4.14
CA GLY A 103 -18.47 5.34 4.42
C GLY A 103 -18.78 3.84 4.29
N SER A 104 -20.04 3.47 4.04
CA SER A 104 -20.48 2.07 4.05
C SER A 104 -19.74 1.20 3.02
N GLY A 105 -19.48 -0.05 3.39
CA GLY A 105 -19.00 -1.08 2.46
C GLY A 105 -20.01 -1.43 1.36
N HIS A 106 -21.31 -1.29 1.63
CA HIS A 106 -22.37 -1.64 0.68
C HIS A 106 -22.52 -0.56 -0.41
N PRO A 107 -22.36 -0.91 -1.71
CA PRO A 107 -22.32 0.09 -2.79
C PRO A 107 -23.53 1.00 -2.86
N LEU A 108 -24.76 0.46 -2.72
CA LEU A 108 -25.98 1.27 -2.82
C LEU A 108 -26.12 2.28 -1.68
N ILE A 109 -25.77 1.88 -0.46
CA ILE A 109 -25.84 2.75 0.73
C ILE A 109 -24.78 3.83 0.63
N ARG A 110 -23.56 3.45 0.22
CA ARG A 110 -22.47 4.39 -0.04
C ARG A 110 -22.84 5.44 -1.09
N THR A 111 -23.42 5.02 -2.21
CA THR A 111 -23.87 5.95 -3.25
C THR A 111 -24.91 6.91 -2.71
N SER A 112 -25.90 6.41 -1.96
CA SER A 112 -26.93 7.25 -1.33
C SER A 112 -26.32 8.28 -0.39
N GLY A 113 -25.46 7.85 0.55
CA GLY A 113 -24.81 8.76 1.49
C GLY A 113 -23.92 9.80 0.81
N LEU A 114 -23.16 9.41 -0.23
CA LEU A 114 -22.30 10.35 -0.97
C LEU A 114 -23.12 11.40 -1.72
N MET A 115 -24.23 11.01 -2.37
CA MET A 115 -25.14 11.95 -3.03
C MET A 115 -25.72 12.94 -2.01
N THR A 116 -26.22 12.43 -0.87
CA THR A 116 -26.78 13.29 0.17
C THR A 116 -25.73 14.25 0.74
N ILE A 117 -24.49 13.81 1.02
CA ILE A 117 -23.41 14.73 1.48
C ILE A 117 -23.15 15.82 0.45
N GLN A 118 -23.09 15.46 -0.83
CA GLN A 118 -22.86 16.42 -1.90
C GLN A 118 -23.97 17.48 -1.93
N THR A 119 -25.23 17.07 -1.77
CA THR A 119 -26.34 18.00 -1.63
C THR A 119 -26.24 18.85 -0.37
N LEU A 120 -25.92 18.27 0.79
CA LEU A 120 -25.72 19.03 2.05
C LEU A 120 -24.64 20.10 1.89
N THR A 121 -23.54 19.75 1.21
CA THR A 121 -22.41 20.64 0.92
C THR A 121 -22.90 21.87 0.15
N ILE A 122 -23.64 21.63 -0.95
CA ILE A 122 -24.16 22.70 -1.82
C ILE A 122 -25.20 23.55 -1.08
N SER A 123 -26.20 22.93 -0.43
CA SER A 123 -27.26 23.63 0.28
C SER A 123 -26.75 24.53 1.41
N CYS A 124 -25.72 24.07 2.14
CA CYS A 124 -25.15 24.85 3.24
C CYS A 124 -24.16 25.92 2.78
N GLY A 125 -23.74 25.92 1.51
CA GLY A 125 -22.82 26.90 0.95
C GLY A 125 -21.33 26.59 1.15
N TYR A 126 -20.97 25.33 1.41
CA TYR A 126 -19.57 24.90 1.43
C TYR A 126 -19.05 24.76 0.00
N LYS A 127 -17.74 24.96 -0.19
CA LYS A 127 -17.12 24.88 -1.52
C LYS A 127 -17.14 23.46 -2.08
N ASP A 128 -16.79 22.48 -1.26
CA ASP A 128 -16.77 21.06 -1.58
C ASP A 128 -16.87 20.21 -0.30
N ILE A 129 -16.89 18.89 -0.46
CA ILE A 129 -17.00 17.96 0.68
C ILE A 129 -15.80 18.10 1.63
N THR A 130 -14.62 18.47 1.10
CA THR A 130 -13.40 18.67 1.89
C THR A 130 -13.56 19.87 2.82
N ASP A 131 -14.09 20.98 2.30
CA ASP A 131 -14.43 22.18 3.06
C ASP A 131 -15.44 21.87 4.19
N LEU A 132 -16.54 21.16 3.86
CA LEU A 132 -17.52 20.70 4.85
C LEU A 132 -16.89 19.85 5.96
N VAL A 133 -16.02 18.90 5.61
CA VAL A 133 -15.37 18.00 6.58
C VAL A 133 -14.38 18.77 7.46
N ASN A 134 -13.60 19.69 6.89
CA ASN A 134 -12.60 20.46 7.63
C ASN A 134 -13.25 21.42 8.64
N GLU A 135 -14.27 22.18 8.23
CA GLU A 135 -15.02 23.11 9.09
C GLU A 135 -15.73 22.40 10.27
N ASN A 136 -16.05 21.11 10.10
CA ASN A 136 -16.73 20.30 11.12
C ASN A 136 -15.82 19.23 11.73
N PHE A 137 -14.50 19.32 11.54
CA PHE A 137 -13.56 18.25 11.88
C PHE A 137 -13.54 17.92 13.38
N ASP A 138 -13.53 18.92 14.26
CA ASP A 138 -13.49 18.72 15.72
C ASP A 138 -14.71 17.94 16.23
N PHE A 139 -15.89 18.28 15.69
CA PHE A 139 -17.13 17.55 15.97
C PHE A 139 -17.01 16.09 15.51
N LEU A 140 -16.54 15.87 14.29
CA LEU A 140 -16.41 14.51 13.72
C LEU A 140 -15.38 13.68 14.47
N SER A 141 -14.21 14.23 14.77
CA SER A 141 -13.13 13.59 15.53
C SER A 141 -13.62 13.15 16.91
N TYR A 142 -14.27 14.05 17.66
CA TYR A 142 -14.84 13.74 18.97
C TYR A 142 -15.86 12.59 18.91
N HIS A 143 -16.81 12.65 17.97
CA HIS A 143 -17.85 11.63 17.87
C HIS A 143 -17.31 10.27 17.39
N VAL A 144 -16.35 10.25 16.47
CA VAL A 144 -15.67 9.01 16.07
C VAL A 144 -14.96 8.37 17.26
N GLN A 145 -14.15 9.15 17.99
CA GLN A 145 -13.44 8.64 19.16
C GLN A 145 -14.40 8.10 20.22
N MET A 146 -15.48 8.85 20.52
CA MET A 146 -16.49 8.41 21.49
C MET A 146 -17.16 7.09 21.08
N ARG A 147 -17.46 6.90 19.79
CA ARG A 147 -18.14 5.68 19.31
C ARG A 147 -17.20 4.48 19.16
N LEU A 148 -15.92 4.68 18.82
CA LEU A 148 -14.92 3.61 18.84
C LEU A 148 -14.74 3.00 20.24
N ASN A 149 -14.79 3.85 21.27
CA ASN A 149 -14.71 3.43 22.67
C ASN A 149 -15.95 2.65 23.14
N LYS A 150 -17.09 2.74 22.42
CA LYS A 150 -18.31 1.96 22.72
C LYS A 150 -18.27 0.61 22.02
N ALA A 151 -18.59 -0.46 22.75
CA ALA A 151 -18.48 -1.83 22.25
C ALA A 151 -19.44 -2.19 21.10
N GLN A 152 -20.58 -1.50 21.00
CA GLN A 152 -21.69 -1.88 20.11
C GLN A 152 -21.68 -1.18 18.74
N ASP A 153 -20.98 -0.07 18.56
CA ASP A 153 -21.07 0.69 17.30
C ASP A 153 -19.69 1.08 16.72
N LYS A 154 -18.91 0.05 16.44
CA LYS A 154 -17.57 0.22 15.86
C LYS A 154 -17.63 0.37 14.35
N ASN A 155 -18.51 -0.36 13.67
CA ASN A 155 -18.60 -0.31 12.22
C ASN A 155 -19.05 1.08 11.71
N GLY A 156 -20.02 1.72 12.39
CA GLY A 156 -20.44 3.07 12.05
C GLY A 156 -19.31 4.08 12.22
N ALA A 157 -18.60 4.04 13.35
CA ALA A 157 -17.45 4.90 13.61
C ALA A 157 -16.34 4.73 12.56
N LEU A 158 -16.00 3.50 12.18
CA LEU A 158 -14.99 3.22 11.15
C LEU A 158 -15.43 3.70 9.76
N ASN A 159 -16.73 3.66 9.44
CA ASN A 159 -17.26 4.19 8.19
C ASN A 159 -17.10 5.71 8.13
N VAL A 160 -17.53 6.44 9.16
CA VAL A 160 -17.35 7.91 9.24
C VAL A 160 -15.88 8.27 9.12
N LEU A 161 -15.02 7.56 9.87
CA LEU A 161 -13.58 7.75 9.84
C LEU A 161 -12.98 7.60 8.44
N SER A 162 -13.47 6.64 7.66
CA SER A 162 -13.01 6.44 6.28
C SER A 162 -13.31 7.62 5.36
N VAL A 163 -14.45 8.30 5.56
CA VAL A 163 -14.83 9.49 4.79
C VAL A 163 -14.04 10.70 5.27
N VAL A 164 -13.91 10.88 6.58
CA VAL A 164 -13.13 11.97 7.18
C VAL A 164 -11.68 11.94 6.66
N LEU A 165 -11.01 10.79 6.75
CA LEU A 165 -9.62 10.63 6.29
C LEU A 165 -9.43 10.91 4.80
N LYS A 166 -10.42 10.55 3.98
CA LYS A 166 -10.37 10.83 2.54
C LYS A 166 -10.38 12.32 2.23
N HIS A 167 -11.03 13.12 3.07
CA HIS A 167 -11.32 14.53 2.81
C HIS A 167 -10.50 15.51 3.67
N CYS A 168 -9.94 15.10 4.81
CA CYS A 168 -9.21 16.05 5.66
C CYS A 168 -7.79 16.40 5.15
N GLY A 169 -7.30 17.57 5.55
CA GLY A 169 -5.94 18.08 5.27
C GLY A 169 -4.87 17.57 6.24
N SER A 170 -3.62 18.01 6.05
CA SER A 170 -2.48 17.66 6.93
C SER A 170 -2.68 18.09 8.38
N ASP A 171 -3.45 19.16 8.61
CA ASP A 171 -3.72 19.71 9.94
C ASP A 171 -4.50 18.73 10.83
N ALA A 172 -5.24 17.81 10.21
CA ALA A 172 -5.95 16.74 10.91
C ALA A 172 -5.01 15.62 11.40
N PHE A 173 -3.75 15.53 10.95
CA PHE A 173 -2.86 14.42 11.27
C PHE A 173 -2.67 14.22 12.78
N LEU A 174 -2.41 15.30 13.52
CA LEU A 174 -2.13 15.21 14.96
C LEU A 174 -3.37 14.84 15.78
N PRO A 175 -4.55 15.46 15.59
CA PRO A 175 -5.79 15.00 16.21
C PRO A 175 -6.14 13.54 15.91
N MET A 176 -5.87 13.11 14.67
CA MET A 176 -6.15 11.75 14.21
C MET A 176 -5.27 10.68 14.88
N LYS A 177 -4.10 11.05 15.42
CA LYS A 177 -3.18 10.11 16.08
C LYS A 177 -3.89 9.30 17.17
N GLY A 178 -4.64 9.97 18.05
CA GLY A 178 -5.32 9.30 19.17
C GLY A 178 -6.36 8.27 18.69
N ILE A 179 -7.07 8.58 17.61
CA ILE A 179 -8.03 7.66 16.99
C ILE A 179 -7.32 6.45 16.39
N VAL A 180 -6.19 6.66 15.72
CA VAL A 180 -5.42 5.56 15.11
C VAL A 180 -4.78 4.66 16.16
N ASP A 181 -4.25 5.23 17.24
CA ASP A 181 -3.71 4.46 18.37
C ASP A 181 -4.81 3.57 18.99
N GLU A 182 -6.03 4.09 19.13
CA GLU A 182 -7.18 3.32 19.60
C GLU A 182 -7.53 2.17 18.64
N VAL A 183 -7.57 2.43 17.32
CA VAL A 183 -7.81 1.39 16.31
C VAL A 183 -6.69 0.35 16.28
N LEU A 184 -5.43 0.76 16.47
CA LEU A 184 -4.27 -0.14 16.60
C LEU A 184 -4.44 -1.07 17.80
N LEU A 185 -4.74 -0.50 18.98
CA LEU A 185 -4.96 -1.26 20.22
C LEU A 185 -6.12 -2.25 20.08
N GLU A 186 -7.26 -1.79 19.57
CA GLU A 186 -8.45 -2.60 19.36
C GLU A 186 -8.24 -3.74 18.37
N SER A 187 -7.43 -3.49 17.33
CA SER A 187 -7.13 -4.52 16.35
C SER A 187 -6.30 -5.67 16.92
N CYS A 188 -5.58 -5.49 18.04
CA CYS A 188 -4.75 -6.51 18.69
C CYS A 188 -5.55 -7.65 19.33
N ASP A 189 -6.81 -7.39 19.67
CA ASP A 189 -7.65 -8.34 20.36
C ASP A 189 -8.12 -9.47 19.43
N ARG A 190 -7.63 -10.69 19.68
CA ARG A 190 -7.97 -11.88 18.89
C ARG A 190 -9.46 -12.23 18.96
N TYR A 191 -10.18 -11.80 20.00
CA TYR A 191 -11.62 -12.02 20.13
C TYR A 191 -12.44 -11.09 19.21
N LYS A 192 -11.83 -10.06 18.61
CA LYS A 192 -12.48 -9.08 17.73
C LYS A 192 -12.24 -9.32 16.25
N GLU A 193 -11.97 -10.58 15.84
CA GLU A 193 -11.68 -10.90 14.43
C GLU A 193 -12.82 -10.45 13.48
N LYS A 194 -14.08 -10.39 13.97
CA LYS A 194 -15.26 -9.90 13.21
C LYS A 194 -15.03 -8.54 12.53
N HIS A 195 -14.28 -7.62 13.17
CA HIS A 195 -14.05 -6.27 12.65
C HIS A 195 -12.71 -6.11 11.90
N SER A 196 -11.93 -7.17 11.73
CA SER A 196 -10.58 -7.12 11.14
C SER A 196 -10.54 -6.42 9.79
N THR A 197 -11.51 -6.69 8.93
CA THR A 197 -11.58 -6.07 7.59
C THR A 197 -11.84 -4.57 7.68
N ALA A 198 -12.66 -4.12 8.64
CA ALA A 198 -12.95 -2.71 8.84
C ALA A 198 -11.72 -1.97 9.39
N TYR A 199 -11.00 -2.55 10.35
CA TYR A 199 -9.73 -1.98 10.84
C TYR A 199 -8.69 -1.85 9.72
N LEU A 200 -8.50 -2.90 8.90
CA LEU A 200 -7.59 -2.84 7.76
C LEU A 200 -7.99 -1.76 6.74
N ARG A 201 -9.29 -1.51 6.52
CA ARG A 201 -9.73 -0.43 5.63
C ARG A 201 -9.35 0.93 6.18
N VAL A 202 -9.49 1.15 7.49
CA VAL A 202 -9.06 2.38 8.14
C VAL A 202 -7.55 2.55 8.07
N PHE A 203 -6.77 1.50 8.35
CA PHE A 203 -5.32 1.52 8.18
C PHE A 203 -4.92 1.88 6.75
N LYS A 204 -5.55 1.29 5.74
CA LYS A 204 -5.27 1.64 4.34
C LYS A 204 -5.58 3.11 4.05
N MET A 205 -6.73 3.61 4.50
CA MET A 205 -7.12 5.00 4.31
C MET A 205 -6.16 5.96 5.01
N PHE A 206 -5.69 5.61 6.21
CA PHE A 206 -4.75 6.41 6.96
C PHE A 206 -3.38 6.48 6.28
N ILE A 207 -2.85 5.33 5.81
CA ILE A 207 -1.61 5.28 5.02
C ILE A 207 -1.73 6.11 3.73
N ASP A 208 -2.86 6.02 3.03
CA ASP A 208 -3.11 6.84 1.84
C ASP A 208 -3.18 8.34 2.16
N SER A 209 -3.73 8.68 3.33
CA SER A 209 -3.83 10.07 3.81
C SER A 209 -2.45 10.62 4.17
N ILE A 210 -1.62 9.86 4.90
CA ILE A 210 -0.22 10.24 5.17
C ILE A 210 0.52 10.47 3.86
N ARG A 211 0.41 9.52 2.91
CA ARG A 211 1.07 9.67 1.61
C ARG A 211 0.67 10.95 0.89
N ARG A 212 -0.62 11.32 0.95
CA ARG A 212 -1.16 12.55 0.37
C ARG A 212 -0.66 13.80 1.10
N TRP A 213 -0.65 13.79 2.43
CA TRP A 213 -0.27 14.96 3.25
C TRP A 213 1.22 15.28 3.17
N PHE A 214 2.06 14.26 3.11
CA PHE A 214 3.52 14.43 3.05
C PHE A 214 4.07 14.29 1.63
N THR A 215 3.20 14.26 0.61
CA THR A 215 3.55 14.25 -0.82
C THR A 215 4.64 13.23 -1.18
N VAL A 216 4.53 12.01 -0.65
CA VAL A 216 5.54 10.97 -0.90
C VAL A 216 5.31 10.38 -2.29
N GLU A 217 6.11 10.85 -3.25
CA GLU A 217 6.14 10.29 -4.59
C GLU A 217 6.89 8.95 -4.61
N ILE A 218 6.32 7.99 -5.35
CA ILE A 218 6.98 6.70 -5.60
C ILE A 218 8.10 6.96 -6.60
N GLN A 219 9.32 7.13 -6.10
CA GLN A 219 10.48 7.22 -6.96
C GLN A 219 10.77 5.81 -7.47
N HIS A 220 10.61 5.60 -8.77
CA HIS A 220 11.26 4.50 -9.45
C HIS A 220 12.65 5.00 -9.83
N PRO A 221 13.71 4.73 -9.04
CA PRO A 221 15.06 5.09 -9.45
C PRO A 221 15.27 4.43 -10.81
N VAL A 222 15.75 5.23 -11.75
CA VAL A 222 16.19 4.71 -13.04
C VAL A 222 17.19 3.61 -12.73
N VAL A 223 16.97 2.43 -13.30
CA VAL A 223 17.90 1.31 -13.20
C VAL A 223 19.19 1.81 -13.85
N LYS A 224 20.23 2.04 -13.04
CA LYS A 224 21.55 2.55 -13.47
C LYS A 224 22.46 1.38 -13.87
N SER A 225 23.43 1.58 -14.73
CA SER A 225 24.41 0.51 -15.03
C SER A 225 25.27 0.18 -13.81
N ARG A 226 25.85 -1.03 -13.75
CA ARG A 226 26.83 -1.40 -12.71
C ARG A 226 28.00 -0.41 -12.64
N LYS A 227 28.47 0.08 -13.79
CA LYS A 227 29.49 1.14 -13.89
C LYS A 227 29.04 2.46 -13.28
N GLU A 228 27.76 2.82 -13.45
CA GLU A 228 27.19 4.04 -12.87
C GLU A 228 27.03 3.92 -11.34
N LYS A 229 26.73 2.73 -10.81
CA LYS A 229 26.77 2.47 -9.36
C LYS A 229 28.19 2.64 -8.80
N GLU A 230 29.20 2.14 -9.51
CA GLU A 230 30.61 2.26 -9.13
C GLU A 230 31.11 3.73 -9.20
N LEU A 231 30.58 4.53 -10.13
CA LEU A 231 30.86 5.97 -10.26
C LEU A 231 30.17 6.83 -9.19
N ASP A 232 28.95 6.46 -8.75
CA ASP A 232 28.23 7.15 -7.68
C ASP A 232 28.85 6.90 -6.29
N GLN A 233 29.63 5.82 -6.15
CA GLN A 233 30.43 5.55 -4.95
C GLN A 233 31.72 6.38 -5.01
N GLU A 234 31.63 7.70 -4.77
CA GLU A 234 32.83 8.47 -4.47
C GLU A 234 33.48 7.87 -3.21
N PRO A 235 34.74 7.38 -3.27
CA PRO A 235 35.42 6.98 -2.06
C PRO A 235 35.60 8.23 -1.20
N PHE A 236 35.12 8.16 0.04
CA PHE A 236 35.33 9.18 1.07
C PHE A 236 36.83 9.49 1.14
N LYS A 237 37.27 10.61 0.54
CA LYS A 237 38.64 11.09 0.64
C LYS A 237 38.78 11.72 2.02
N VAL A 238 39.27 10.95 2.99
CA VAL A 238 39.82 11.53 4.21
C VAL A 238 40.99 12.41 3.78
N THR A 239 40.84 13.72 3.91
CA THR A 239 41.93 14.67 3.64
C THR A 239 42.91 14.59 4.81
N GLY A 240 44.20 14.39 4.51
CA GLY A 240 45.27 14.42 5.52
C GLY A 240 46.00 13.10 5.79
N ILE A 241 45.66 12.01 5.10
CA ILE A 241 46.49 10.79 5.10
C ILE A 241 47.05 10.62 3.69
N GLU A 242 48.36 10.81 3.53
CA GLU A 242 49.06 10.38 2.32
C GLU A 242 48.87 8.86 2.21
N ARG A 243 48.14 8.43 1.17
CA ARG A 243 48.07 7.01 0.82
C ARG A 243 49.49 6.58 0.45
N CYS A 244 50.14 5.86 1.35
CA CYS A 244 51.30 5.06 0.98
C CYS A 244 50.75 3.82 0.26
N ASP A 245 50.51 3.94 -1.05
CA ASP A 245 50.09 2.85 -1.94
C ASP A 245 51.30 2.00 -2.40
N ASP A 246 52.42 2.02 -1.68
CA ASP A 246 53.57 1.13 -1.92
C ASP A 246 53.46 -0.14 -1.06
N PHE A 247 52.72 -1.12 -1.60
CA PHE A 247 52.84 -2.53 -1.21
C PHE A 247 53.83 -3.24 -2.15
N SER A 248 55.01 -2.65 -2.36
CA SER A 248 56.12 -3.34 -3.00
C SER A 248 56.95 -4.05 -1.92
N ASP A 249 57.28 -5.33 -2.16
CA ASP A 249 58.09 -6.16 -1.26
C ASP A 249 59.50 -5.56 -0.99
N GLU A 250 59.91 -4.54 -1.77
CA GLU A 250 61.18 -3.83 -1.66
C GLU A 250 61.28 -2.94 -0.40
N ALA A 251 60.17 -2.54 0.22
CA ALA A 251 60.17 -1.77 1.47
C ALA A 251 60.44 -2.62 2.74
N PHE A 252 60.42 -3.94 2.60
CA PHE A 252 60.52 -4.91 3.71
C PHE A 252 61.76 -5.81 3.65
N GLU A 253 62.67 -5.59 2.69
CA GLU A 253 63.93 -6.32 2.66
C GLU A 253 64.87 -5.83 3.78
N GLY A 254 65.06 -6.69 4.79
CA GLY A 254 66.13 -6.54 5.77
C GLY A 254 65.73 -6.64 7.24
N LYS A 255 64.43 -6.73 7.56
CA LYS A 255 63.96 -6.93 8.95
C LYS A 255 63.26 -8.27 9.09
N THR A 256 63.60 -9.03 10.12
CA THR A 256 62.89 -10.27 10.43
C THR A 256 61.52 -9.96 11.05
N ALA A 257 60.55 -10.86 10.87
CA ALA A 257 59.20 -10.69 11.42
C ALA A 257 59.17 -10.45 12.95
N GLU A 258 60.19 -10.95 13.65
CA GLU A 258 60.37 -10.77 15.09
C GLU A 258 60.87 -9.37 15.48
N GLU A 259 61.67 -8.72 14.62
CA GLU A 259 62.10 -7.33 14.81
C GLU A 259 60.95 -6.37 14.56
N MET A 260 60.12 -6.65 13.55
CA MET A 260 58.91 -5.87 13.28
C MET A 260 57.90 -5.98 14.44
N TYR A 261 57.75 -7.16 15.04
CA TYR A 261 56.85 -7.33 16.19
C TYR A 261 57.34 -6.56 17.43
N ARG A 262 58.65 -6.53 17.69
CA ARG A 262 59.24 -5.76 18.80
C ARG A 262 59.13 -4.26 18.59
N GLU A 263 59.42 -3.76 17.38
CA GLU A 263 59.27 -2.34 17.06
C GLU A 263 57.81 -1.88 17.24
N ASP A 264 56.83 -2.72 16.89
CA ASP A 264 55.41 -2.43 17.03
C ASP A 264 54.92 -2.50 18.49
N GLU A 265 55.46 -3.43 19.29
CA GLU A 265 55.22 -3.48 20.75
C GLU A 265 55.84 -2.28 21.49
N GLU A 266 57.05 -1.86 21.12
CA GLU A 266 57.72 -0.71 21.72
C GLU A 266 57.01 0.60 21.36
N ARG A 267 56.50 0.72 20.13
CA ARG A 267 55.69 1.86 19.69
C ARG A 267 54.39 1.96 20.51
N ARG A 268 53.66 0.85 20.65
CA ARG A 268 52.45 0.79 21.50
C ARG A 268 52.72 1.10 22.97
N ARG A 269 53.86 0.66 23.52
CA ARG A 269 54.27 1.01 24.89
C ARG A 269 54.58 2.49 25.07
N SER A 270 55.21 3.11 24.06
CA SER A 270 55.53 4.54 24.08
C SER A 270 54.28 5.43 23.97
N GLU A 271 53.28 4.98 23.21
CA GLU A 271 51.97 5.64 23.07
C GLU A 271 51.12 5.53 24.34
N GLN A 272 51.28 4.47 25.14
CA GLN A 272 50.55 4.25 26.40
C GLN A 272 51.16 4.95 27.62
N GLN A 273 52.36 5.52 27.54
CA GLN A 273 53.04 6.18 28.67
C GLN A 273 52.97 7.72 28.65
N GLN A 274 52.33 8.32 27.65
CA GLN A 274 51.97 9.74 27.71
C GLN A 274 50.64 9.89 28.49
N PRO A 275 50.59 10.69 29.57
CA PRO A 275 49.32 11.02 30.20
C PRO A 275 48.56 11.94 29.24
N SER A 276 47.56 11.40 28.55
CA SER A 276 46.59 12.19 27.80
C SER A 276 45.66 12.90 28.79
N GLU A 277 45.86 14.21 28.98
CA GLU A 277 44.89 15.08 29.68
C GLU A 277 43.62 15.39 28.85
N ASP A 278 43.48 14.78 27.67
CA ASP A 278 42.25 14.76 26.89
C ASP A 278 41.73 13.32 26.80
N GLU A 279 40.95 12.88 27.80
CA GLU A 279 39.94 11.85 27.55
C GLU A 279 38.93 12.47 26.58
N GLU A 280 39.17 12.30 25.27
CA GLU A 280 38.10 12.48 24.29
C GLU A 280 36.94 11.59 24.75
N PRO A 281 35.75 12.15 25.01
CA PRO A 281 34.60 11.33 25.33
C PRO A 281 34.42 10.35 24.16
N ALA A 282 34.31 9.06 24.48
CA ALA A 282 33.94 8.03 23.51
C ALA A 282 32.88 8.61 22.58
N PRO A 283 33.04 8.52 21.24
CA PRO A 283 32.20 9.24 20.32
C PRO A 283 30.76 8.96 20.71
N GLU A 284 30.07 9.98 21.23
CA GLU A 284 28.66 9.89 21.54
C GLU A 284 28.04 9.35 20.26
N GLU A 285 27.47 8.14 20.33
CA GLU A 285 26.64 7.63 19.24
C GLU A 285 25.72 8.78 18.89
N GLN A 286 25.98 9.44 17.75
CA GLN A 286 25.15 10.51 17.25
C GLN A 286 23.79 9.86 17.08
N LYS A 287 22.93 9.99 18.11
CA LYS A 287 21.59 9.43 18.09
C LYS A 287 20.93 10.06 16.90
N ARG A 288 20.80 9.27 15.83
CA ARG A 288 20.08 9.67 14.62
C ARG A 288 18.76 10.27 15.10
N PRO A 289 18.35 11.41 14.53
CA PRO A 289 17.12 12.07 14.95
C PRO A 289 15.99 11.04 14.95
N SER A 290 15.21 11.00 16.04
CA SER A 290 14.09 10.05 16.15
C SER A 290 13.15 10.25 14.97
N ALA A 291 12.73 9.14 14.35
CA ALA A 291 11.85 9.18 13.19
C ALA A 291 10.60 10.05 13.45
N PRO A 292 10.15 10.87 12.48
CA PRO A 292 8.95 11.65 12.60
C PRO A 292 7.74 10.79 12.97
N LEU A 293 6.75 11.41 13.59
CA LEU A 293 5.56 10.71 14.07
C LEU A 293 4.85 9.92 12.97
N HIS A 294 4.74 10.48 11.75
CA HIS A 294 4.07 9.81 10.63
C HIS A 294 4.81 8.56 10.15
N VAL A 295 6.14 8.53 10.27
CA VAL A 295 7.00 7.38 9.95
C VAL A 295 6.81 6.29 11.01
N THR A 296 6.95 6.66 12.28
CA THR A 296 6.78 5.74 13.41
C THR A 296 5.39 5.09 13.41
N LEU A 297 4.34 5.90 13.20
CA LEU A 297 2.95 5.42 13.15
C LEU A 297 2.70 4.54 11.92
N THR A 298 3.30 4.87 10.78
CA THR A 298 3.26 4.00 9.59
C THR A 298 3.88 2.64 9.89
N ALA A 299 5.08 2.60 10.49
CA ALA A 299 5.74 1.35 10.83
C ALA A 299 4.88 0.48 11.77
N GLN A 300 4.22 1.08 12.75
CA GLN A 300 3.28 0.38 13.64
C GLN A 300 2.08 -0.23 12.88
N ILE A 301 1.46 0.55 11.98
CA ILE A 301 0.35 0.08 11.14
C ILE A 301 0.78 -1.06 10.23
N LEU A 302 1.97 -0.99 9.62
CA LEU A 302 2.50 -2.04 8.76
C LEU A 302 2.73 -3.34 9.54
N LYS A 303 3.41 -3.24 10.69
CA LYS A 303 3.66 -4.38 11.60
C LYS A 303 2.33 -5.02 12.04
N ARG A 304 1.34 -4.20 12.41
CA ARG A 304 0.01 -4.71 12.79
C ARG A 304 -0.72 -5.39 11.64
N SER A 305 -0.72 -4.76 10.45
CA SER A 305 -1.40 -5.28 9.27
C SER A 305 -0.82 -6.61 8.79
N LEU A 306 0.50 -6.80 8.94
CA LEU A 306 1.22 -8.02 8.55
C LEU A 306 0.63 -9.29 9.19
N HIS A 307 0.13 -9.22 10.42
CA HIS A 307 -0.50 -10.37 11.09
C HIS A 307 -1.72 -10.92 10.33
N PHE A 308 -2.39 -10.09 9.53
CA PHE A 308 -3.54 -10.50 8.73
C PHE A 308 -3.15 -11.04 7.35
N LEU A 309 -1.87 -10.98 6.96
CA LEU A 309 -1.41 -11.49 5.67
C LEU A 309 -1.65 -13.01 5.55
N SER A 310 -1.63 -13.74 6.67
CA SER A 310 -1.90 -15.19 6.75
C SER A 310 -3.40 -15.54 6.79
N SER A 311 -4.30 -14.57 6.67
CA SER A 311 -5.75 -14.83 6.72
C SER A 311 -6.23 -15.74 5.59
N LYS A 312 -7.25 -16.55 5.86
CA LYS A 312 -7.96 -17.37 4.84
C LYS A 312 -8.78 -16.51 3.87
N ASP A 313 -9.15 -15.31 4.30
CA ASP A 313 -9.93 -14.38 3.51
C ASP A 313 -9.04 -13.68 2.47
N ARG A 314 -9.33 -13.93 1.20
CA ARG A 314 -8.63 -13.35 0.05
C ARG A 314 -8.65 -11.82 0.06
N ALA A 315 -9.79 -11.20 0.39
CA ALA A 315 -9.92 -9.75 0.38
C ALA A 315 -9.05 -9.12 1.48
N ARG A 316 -8.99 -9.74 2.67
CA ARG A 316 -8.08 -9.30 3.75
C ARG A 316 -6.62 -9.38 3.32
N LYS A 317 -6.18 -10.50 2.72
CA LYS A 317 -4.80 -10.63 2.20
C LYS A 317 -4.43 -9.54 1.21
N LEU A 318 -5.30 -9.30 0.22
CA LEU A 318 -5.08 -8.27 -0.80
C LEU A 318 -5.03 -6.86 -0.19
N LEU A 319 -5.83 -6.60 0.84
CA LEU A 319 -5.80 -5.32 1.53
C LEU A 319 -4.49 -5.12 2.30
N VAL A 320 -4.01 -6.15 2.99
CA VAL A 320 -2.71 -6.12 3.69
C VAL A 320 -1.55 -5.89 2.72
N LEU A 321 -1.52 -6.60 1.59
CA LEU A 321 -0.48 -6.41 0.57
C LEU A 321 -0.44 -4.96 0.07
N LYS A 322 -1.60 -4.32 -0.16
CA LYS A 322 -1.69 -2.91 -0.57
C LYS A 322 -1.26 -1.94 0.53
N ILE A 323 -1.57 -2.24 1.80
CA ILE A 323 -1.13 -1.44 2.95
C ILE A 323 0.40 -1.47 3.03
N LEU A 324 0.99 -2.67 2.98
CA LEU A 324 2.44 -2.86 3.01
C LEU A 324 3.13 -2.16 1.84
N GLU A 325 2.62 -2.34 0.61
CA GLU A 325 3.18 -1.72 -0.60
C GLU A 325 3.20 -0.19 -0.49
N THR A 326 2.09 0.42 -0.05
CA THR A 326 2.00 1.88 0.04
C THR A 326 2.77 2.42 1.25
N GLY A 327 2.69 1.74 2.40
CA GLY A 327 3.28 2.24 3.63
C GLY A 327 4.80 2.09 3.68
N MET A 328 5.39 1.08 3.03
CA MET A 328 6.86 0.96 2.97
C MET A 328 7.50 2.15 2.24
N GLU A 329 6.81 2.75 1.25
CA GLU A 329 7.29 3.97 0.58
C GLU A 329 7.43 5.15 1.55
N LEU A 330 6.56 5.23 2.56
CA LEU A 330 6.60 6.28 3.57
C LEU A 330 7.79 6.12 4.54
N LEU A 331 8.43 4.95 4.54
CA LEU A 331 9.60 4.65 5.37
C LEU A 331 10.91 4.77 4.57
N ARG A 332 10.87 5.16 3.29
CA ARG A 332 12.03 5.12 2.37
C ARG A 332 13.30 5.77 2.94
N ASP A 333 13.16 6.92 3.57
CA ASP A 333 14.29 7.72 4.05
C ASP A 333 14.69 7.37 5.50
N TRP A 334 14.08 6.33 6.09
CA TRP A 334 14.22 5.94 7.49
C TRP A 334 14.51 4.44 7.61
N ASP A 335 15.73 4.03 7.24
CA ASP A 335 16.17 2.62 7.24
C ASP A 335 15.96 1.92 8.58
N ASP A 336 16.15 2.63 9.70
CA ASP A 336 15.98 2.10 11.05
C ASP A 336 14.53 1.65 11.33
N GLU A 337 13.54 2.23 10.64
CA GLU A 337 12.14 1.79 10.69
C GLU A 337 11.77 0.85 9.53
N LEU A 338 12.32 1.09 8.34
CA LEU A 338 12.02 0.32 7.13
C LEU A 338 12.54 -1.12 7.20
N LEU A 339 13.84 -1.31 7.49
CA LEU A 339 14.48 -2.62 7.41
C LEU A 339 13.88 -3.66 8.37
N PRO A 340 13.50 -3.31 9.63
CA PRO A 340 12.77 -4.24 10.49
C PRO A 340 11.42 -4.68 9.89
N VAL A 341 10.68 -3.76 9.26
CA VAL A 341 9.40 -4.10 8.61
C VAL A 341 9.63 -4.99 7.39
N VAL A 342 10.65 -4.71 6.57
CA VAL A 342 11.05 -5.53 5.43
C VAL A 342 11.42 -6.94 5.89
N TYR A 343 12.25 -7.05 6.93
CA TYR A 343 12.66 -8.34 7.51
C TYR A 343 11.46 -9.16 7.95
N GLN A 344 10.56 -8.57 8.75
CA GLN A 344 9.36 -9.23 9.24
C GLN A 344 8.42 -9.64 8.10
N THR A 345 8.36 -8.84 7.01
CA THR A 345 7.49 -9.09 5.86
C THR A 345 8.01 -10.19 4.94
N SER A 346 9.34 -10.38 4.86
CA SER A 346 9.98 -11.29 3.91
C SER A 346 9.41 -12.72 3.94
N LEU A 347 9.42 -13.40 5.09
CA LEU A 347 8.95 -14.79 5.23
C LEU A 347 7.44 -14.95 5.00
N PRO A 348 6.54 -14.12 5.60
CA PRO A 348 5.12 -14.16 5.29
C PRO A 348 4.82 -13.96 3.79
N LEU A 349 5.56 -13.07 3.12
CA LEU A 349 5.43 -12.83 1.69
C LEU A 349 5.82 -14.06 0.87
N LEU A 350 6.91 -14.76 1.23
CA LEU A 350 7.30 -16.02 0.57
C LEU A 350 6.19 -17.07 0.60
N GLN A 351 5.41 -17.14 1.68
CA GLN A 351 4.29 -18.08 1.77
C GLN A 351 3.17 -17.72 0.79
N ARG A 352 3.05 -16.45 0.35
CA ARG A 352 2.07 -16.06 -0.68
C ARG A 352 2.48 -16.55 -2.06
N PHE A 353 3.79 -16.63 -2.35
CA PHE A 353 4.31 -17.22 -3.58
C PHE A 353 4.07 -18.74 -3.73
N LYS A 354 3.61 -19.41 -2.67
CA LYS A 354 3.18 -20.83 -2.72
C LYS A 354 1.70 -21.00 -3.07
N GLU A 355 0.92 -19.92 -3.12
CA GLU A 355 -0.51 -19.94 -3.42
C GLU A 355 -0.77 -19.89 -4.94
N GLU A 356 -0.25 -20.87 -5.68
CA GLU A 356 -0.26 -20.91 -7.16
C GLU A 356 -1.66 -20.77 -7.80
N LYS A 357 -2.72 -21.13 -7.06
CA LYS A 357 -4.11 -21.08 -7.53
C LYS A 357 -4.75 -19.69 -7.47
N ASP A 358 -4.08 -18.68 -6.90
CA ASP A 358 -4.61 -17.31 -6.82
C ASP A 358 -3.68 -16.30 -7.50
N PRO A 359 -3.83 -16.11 -8.83
CA PRO A 359 -2.97 -15.20 -9.59
C PRO A 359 -3.03 -13.74 -9.09
N LEU A 360 -4.13 -13.35 -8.45
CA LEU A 360 -4.29 -12.01 -7.92
C LEU A 360 -3.43 -11.80 -6.67
N VAL A 361 -3.41 -12.77 -5.74
CA VAL A 361 -2.53 -12.70 -4.57
C VAL A 361 -1.07 -12.68 -5.01
N LEU A 362 -0.68 -13.50 -5.99
CA LEU A 362 0.67 -13.49 -6.56
C LEU A 362 1.01 -12.14 -7.22
N GLN A 363 0.07 -11.53 -7.94
CA GLN A 363 0.28 -10.22 -8.56
C GLN A 363 0.58 -9.15 -7.52
N PHE A 364 -0.22 -9.06 -6.46
CA PHE A 364 0.02 -8.09 -5.39
C PHE A 364 1.28 -8.42 -4.58
N SER A 365 1.62 -9.71 -4.44
CA SER A 365 2.87 -10.14 -3.81
C SER A 365 4.10 -9.72 -4.62
N MET A 366 4.03 -9.81 -5.96
CA MET A 366 5.07 -9.32 -6.86
C MET A 366 5.28 -7.81 -6.74
N ARG A 367 4.20 -7.03 -6.63
CA ARG A 367 4.30 -5.57 -6.45
C ARG A 367 4.98 -5.20 -5.14
N LEU A 368 4.55 -5.83 -4.05
CA LEU A 368 5.19 -5.64 -2.75
C LEU A 368 6.66 -6.05 -2.79
N LEU A 369 6.99 -7.17 -3.44
CA LEU A 369 8.37 -7.61 -3.59
C LEU A 369 9.23 -6.59 -4.37
N ASN A 370 8.68 -6.03 -5.44
CA ASN A 370 9.36 -4.99 -6.22
C ASN A 370 9.60 -3.72 -5.39
N ALA A 371 8.63 -3.31 -4.58
CA ALA A 371 8.81 -2.22 -3.64
C ALA A 371 9.89 -2.54 -2.60
N MET A 372 9.86 -3.72 -1.97
CA MET A 372 10.88 -4.16 -1.02
C MET A 372 12.27 -4.17 -1.67
N ALA A 373 12.43 -4.77 -2.85
CA ALA A 373 13.70 -4.81 -3.56
C ALA A 373 14.27 -3.41 -3.81
N ARG A 374 13.42 -2.48 -4.28
CA ARG A 374 13.82 -1.10 -4.53
C ARG A 374 14.23 -0.35 -3.26
N LEU A 375 13.51 -0.55 -2.16
CA LEU A 375 13.71 0.20 -0.92
C LEU A 375 14.86 -0.38 -0.07
N SER A 376 14.98 -1.70 0.01
CA SER A 376 15.97 -2.38 0.87
C SER A 376 17.17 -2.97 0.12
N LYS A 377 17.18 -2.89 -1.22
CA LYS A 377 18.29 -3.35 -2.08
C LYS A 377 18.71 -4.80 -1.79
N ASP A 378 19.98 -5.02 -1.49
CA ASP A 378 20.64 -6.29 -1.24
C ASP A 378 20.20 -6.98 0.07
N PHE A 379 19.51 -6.26 0.97
CA PHE A 379 19.00 -6.82 2.23
C PHE A 379 18.12 -8.07 2.04
N ILE A 380 17.34 -8.13 0.95
CA ILE A 380 16.49 -9.27 0.62
C ILE A 380 17.09 -10.20 -0.45
N ARG A 381 18.33 -9.95 -0.89
CA ARG A 381 18.98 -10.65 -2.02
C ARG A 381 18.87 -12.15 -1.89
N ARG A 382 19.37 -12.70 -0.78
CA ARG A 382 19.36 -14.15 -0.54
C ARG A 382 17.95 -14.72 -0.67
N THR A 383 16.99 -14.12 0.04
CA THR A 383 15.59 -14.55 0.03
C THR A 383 14.98 -14.53 -1.36
N VAL A 384 15.24 -13.48 -2.14
CA VAL A 384 14.70 -13.37 -3.52
C VAL A 384 15.31 -14.43 -4.43
N LEU A 385 16.64 -14.53 -4.46
CA LEU A 385 17.35 -15.40 -5.40
C LEU A 385 17.11 -16.89 -5.10
N THR A 386 17.05 -17.29 -3.83
CA THR A 386 16.90 -18.71 -3.47
C THR A 386 15.44 -19.18 -3.41
N GLU A 387 14.52 -18.34 -2.93
CA GLU A 387 13.14 -18.79 -2.63
C GLU A 387 12.10 -18.33 -3.64
N VAL A 388 12.29 -17.17 -4.27
CA VAL A 388 11.29 -16.55 -5.15
C VAL A 388 11.63 -16.77 -6.61
N LEU A 389 12.86 -16.46 -7.02
CA LEU A 389 13.28 -16.49 -8.42
C LEU A 389 13.04 -17.85 -9.11
N PRO A 390 13.33 -19.01 -8.48
CA PRO A 390 13.03 -20.31 -9.09
C PRO A 390 11.53 -20.52 -9.35
N LYS A 391 10.67 -20.08 -8.44
CA LYS A 391 9.20 -20.18 -8.59
C LYS A 391 8.71 -19.28 -9.73
N LEU A 392 9.25 -18.07 -9.85
CA LEU A 392 8.92 -17.16 -10.95
C LEU A 392 9.30 -17.76 -12.30
N LYS A 393 10.47 -18.42 -12.40
CA LYS A 393 10.91 -19.13 -13.61
C LYS A 393 9.91 -20.22 -14.01
N ILE A 394 9.43 -21.02 -13.05
CA ILE A 394 8.40 -22.06 -13.29
C ILE A 394 7.09 -21.43 -13.77
N ILE A 395 6.59 -20.41 -13.07
CA ILE A 395 5.34 -19.71 -13.41
C ILE A 395 5.44 -19.12 -14.83
N LEU A 396 6.54 -18.44 -15.17
CA LEU A 396 6.76 -17.87 -16.49
C LEU A 396 6.83 -18.95 -17.58
N GLY A 397 7.48 -20.09 -17.32
CA GLY A 397 7.53 -21.21 -18.26
C GLY A 397 6.14 -21.74 -18.57
N MET A 398 5.36 -22.06 -17.54
CA MET A 398 3.98 -22.55 -17.70
C MET A 398 3.08 -21.51 -18.39
N ALA A 399 3.14 -20.26 -17.94
CA ALA A 399 2.30 -19.19 -18.45
C ALA A 399 2.60 -18.87 -19.94
N SER A 400 3.84 -19.09 -20.40
CA SER A 400 4.22 -18.83 -21.80
C SER A 400 3.47 -19.74 -22.77
N HIS A 401 3.18 -20.98 -22.38
CA HIS A 401 2.34 -21.89 -23.16
C HIS A 401 0.88 -21.44 -23.14
N CYS A 402 0.42 -20.91 -22.02
CA CYS A 402 -0.95 -20.39 -21.91
C CYS A 402 -1.18 -19.13 -22.75
N SER A 403 -0.16 -18.28 -22.95
CA SER A 403 -0.25 -17.04 -23.72
C SER A 403 0.00 -17.20 -25.22
N TYR A 404 0.52 -18.36 -25.65
CA TYR A 404 0.89 -18.63 -27.04
C TYR A 404 -0.29 -18.43 -28.02
N LEU A 405 -0.08 -17.60 -29.04
CA LEU A 405 -1.05 -17.19 -30.07
C LEU A 405 -2.32 -16.52 -29.53
N LYS A 406 -2.30 -16.00 -28.29
CA LYS A 406 -3.45 -15.33 -27.65
C LYS A 406 -3.28 -13.80 -27.61
N ASP A 407 -3.06 -13.20 -28.77
CA ASP A 407 -2.85 -11.75 -28.92
C ASP A 407 -4.18 -10.96 -28.95
N LYS A 408 -4.34 -9.97 -29.84
CA LYS A 408 -5.51 -9.07 -29.87
C LYS A 408 -6.82 -9.85 -30.05
N GLY A 409 -7.81 -9.54 -29.21
CA GLY A 409 -9.13 -10.17 -29.21
C GLY A 409 -9.24 -11.47 -28.42
N ALA A 410 -8.13 -12.06 -27.96
CA ALA A 410 -8.19 -13.29 -27.17
C ALA A 410 -8.72 -13.03 -25.75
N ALA A 411 -9.68 -13.86 -25.31
CA ALA A 411 -10.26 -13.80 -23.96
C ALA A 411 -9.19 -13.89 -22.84
N TYR A 412 -8.06 -14.55 -23.12
CA TYR A 412 -6.95 -14.68 -22.20
C TYR A 412 -6.39 -13.33 -21.71
N ARG A 413 -6.43 -12.27 -22.53
CA ARG A 413 -5.92 -10.94 -22.12
C ARG A 413 -6.71 -10.30 -20.96
N TYR A 414 -7.93 -10.76 -20.73
CA TYR A 414 -8.77 -10.30 -19.61
C TYR A 414 -8.61 -11.18 -18.35
N SER A 415 -7.92 -12.32 -18.47
CA SER A 415 -7.68 -13.25 -17.36
C SER A 415 -6.77 -12.66 -16.28
N GLN A 416 -6.82 -13.23 -15.08
CA GLN A 416 -5.90 -12.87 -14.00
C GLN A 416 -4.50 -13.42 -14.24
N ASP A 417 -4.38 -14.58 -14.90
CA ASP A 417 -3.09 -15.18 -15.27
C ASP A 417 -2.27 -14.28 -16.19
N TYR A 418 -2.91 -13.70 -17.21
CA TYR A 418 -2.24 -12.73 -18.09
C TYR A 418 -1.77 -11.48 -17.34
N LYS A 419 -2.57 -11.00 -16.39
CA LYS A 419 -2.21 -9.83 -15.56
C LYS A 419 -1.06 -10.13 -14.60
N LEU A 420 -0.99 -11.34 -14.05
CA LEU A 420 0.14 -11.82 -13.26
C LEU A 420 1.40 -11.93 -14.12
N GLN A 421 1.30 -12.57 -15.28
CA GLN A 421 2.41 -12.74 -16.22
C GLN A 421 3.02 -11.40 -16.62
N ARG A 422 2.17 -10.41 -16.94
CA ARG A 422 2.62 -9.03 -17.23
C ARG A 422 3.32 -8.38 -16.04
N GLU A 423 2.81 -8.58 -14.82
CA GLU A 423 3.43 -8.05 -13.60
C GLU A 423 4.80 -8.66 -13.33
N ILE A 424 4.96 -9.98 -13.52
CA ILE A 424 6.24 -10.66 -13.35
C ILE A 424 7.25 -10.15 -14.37
N LEU A 425 6.90 -10.12 -15.66
CA LEU A 425 7.81 -9.64 -16.71
C LEU A 425 8.24 -8.19 -16.48
N ARG A 426 7.32 -7.32 -16.05
CA ARG A 426 7.62 -5.93 -15.74
C ARG A 426 8.54 -5.77 -14.53
N SER A 427 8.36 -6.57 -13.49
CA SER A 427 9.02 -6.36 -12.18
C SER A 427 10.30 -7.17 -11.99
N ILE A 428 10.46 -8.30 -12.67
CA ILE A 428 11.59 -9.21 -12.45
C ILE A 428 12.94 -8.55 -12.73
N GLY A 429 13.01 -7.71 -13.76
CA GLY A 429 14.24 -7.00 -14.09
C GLY A 429 14.69 -5.98 -13.05
N PRO A 430 13.85 -4.99 -12.71
CA PRO A 430 14.11 -4.07 -11.62
C PRO A 430 14.44 -4.77 -10.30
N ILE A 431 13.76 -5.88 -9.97
CA ILE A 431 14.05 -6.67 -8.78
C ILE A 431 15.49 -7.21 -8.82
N LEU A 432 15.88 -7.91 -9.89
CA LEU A 432 17.23 -8.48 -10.02
C LEU A 432 18.32 -7.40 -9.95
N TYR A 433 18.06 -6.23 -10.54
CA TYR A 433 18.97 -5.10 -10.48
C TYR A 433 19.12 -4.52 -9.06
N ASN A 434 18.00 -4.33 -8.36
CA ASN A 434 18.02 -3.70 -7.03
C ASN A 434 18.62 -4.62 -5.97
N VAL A 435 18.43 -5.94 -6.08
CA VAL A 435 19.02 -6.92 -5.15
C VAL A 435 20.46 -7.30 -5.49
N ASP A 436 21.03 -6.71 -6.54
CA ASP A 436 22.38 -7.02 -7.02
C ASP A 436 22.58 -8.52 -7.34
N ALA A 437 21.69 -9.05 -8.18
CA ALA A 437 21.77 -10.42 -8.68
C ALA A 437 23.06 -10.64 -9.49
N ASP A 438 23.63 -11.84 -9.39
CA ASP A 438 24.82 -12.18 -10.18
C ASP A 438 24.48 -12.53 -11.64
N GLY A 439 25.51 -12.62 -12.48
CA GLY A 439 25.35 -12.91 -13.90
C GLY A 439 24.71 -14.28 -14.17
N ALA A 440 24.88 -15.26 -13.28
CA ALA A 440 24.28 -16.59 -13.43
C ALA A 440 22.77 -16.54 -13.22
N ASP A 441 22.30 -15.85 -12.18
CA ASP A 441 20.88 -15.65 -11.90
C ASP A 441 20.19 -14.82 -12.99
N ILE A 442 20.86 -13.77 -13.47
CA ILE A 442 20.38 -12.94 -14.58
C ILE A 442 20.26 -13.79 -15.85
N SER A 443 21.32 -14.48 -16.25
CA SER A 443 21.33 -15.32 -17.47
C SER A 443 20.27 -16.41 -17.43
N GLY A 444 20.17 -17.14 -16.30
CA GLY A 444 19.15 -18.17 -16.11
C GLY A 444 17.72 -17.61 -16.19
N THR A 445 17.51 -16.36 -15.76
CA THR A 445 16.21 -15.69 -15.87
C THR A 445 15.92 -15.25 -17.31
N MET A 446 16.91 -14.71 -18.01
CA MET A 446 16.78 -14.32 -19.43
C MET A 446 16.44 -15.52 -20.31
N HIS A 447 17.02 -16.69 -20.02
CA HIS A 447 16.68 -17.91 -20.74
C HIS A 447 15.18 -18.25 -20.65
N CYS A 448 14.56 -18.08 -19.48
CA CYS A 448 13.12 -18.27 -19.30
C CYS A 448 12.29 -17.17 -19.98
N ILE A 449 12.73 -15.91 -19.92
CA ILE A 449 12.02 -14.77 -20.51
C ILE A 449 12.09 -14.79 -22.04
N ARG A 450 13.14 -15.35 -22.64
CA ARG A 450 13.34 -15.38 -24.10
C ARG A 450 12.15 -15.93 -24.88
N VAL A 451 11.39 -16.88 -24.32
CA VAL A 451 10.18 -17.44 -24.95
C VAL A 451 9.13 -16.35 -25.26
N TYR A 452 9.10 -15.29 -24.44
CA TYR A 452 8.21 -14.14 -24.59
C TYR A 452 8.61 -13.17 -25.70
N LEU A 453 9.81 -13.30 -26.27
CA LEU A 453 10.27 -12.46 -27.40
C LEU A 453 9.76 -12.94 -28.76
N SER A 454 9.14 -14.12 -28.82
CA SER A 454 8.53 -14.62 -30.06
C SER A 454 7.35 -13.74 -30.48
N ASP A 455 7.26 -13.50 -31.79
CA ASP A 455 6.11 -12.95 -32.50
C ASP A 455 4.79 -13.69 -32.23
N LYS A 456 4.85 -14.94 -31.75
CA LYS A 456 3.70 -15.77 -31.37
C LYS A 456 3.17 -15.46 -29.97
N GLN A 457 3.84 -14.61 -29.21
CA GLN A 457 3.38 -14.15 -27.90
C GLN A 457 2.63 -12.82 -28.02
N PRO A 458 1.75 -12.46 -27.07
CA PRO A 458 1.04 -11.19 -27.10
C PRO A 458 2.01 -9.99 -27.13
N GLN A 459 1.70 -8.97 -27.94
CA GLN A 459 2.60 -7.84 -28.18
C GLN A 459 3.00 -7.10 -26.89
N GLU A 460 2.06 -6.95 -25.95
CA GLU A 460 2.35 -6.34 -24.64
C GLU A 460 3.33 -7.16 -23.80
N LEU A 461 3.27 -8.49 -23.85
CA LEU A 461 4.22 -9.33 -23.11
C LEU A 461 5.59 -9.31 -23.78
N GLN A 462 5.64 -9.27 -25.11
CA GLN A 462 6.90 -9.06 -25.84
C GLN A 462 7.55 -7.75 -25.43
N MET A 463 6.78 -6.64 -25.34
CA MET A 463 7.32 -5.34 -24.90
C MET A 463 7.86 -5.39 -23.47
N MET A 464 7.18 -6.07 -22.54
CA MET A 464 7.67 -6.20 -21.16
C MET A 464 8.86 -7.16 -21.04
N ALA A 465 8.95 -8.16 -21.94
CA ALA A 465 10.06 -9.10 -22.01
C ALA A 465 11.29 -8.52 -22.71
N LYS A 466 11.11 -7.51 -23.58
CA LYS A 466 12.17 -6.64 -24.07
C LYS A 466 12.68 -5.83 -22.88
N PHE A 467 13.58 -6.46 -22.15
CA PHE A 467 14.37 -5.81 -21.14
C PHE A 467 15.03 -4.58 -21.77
N ASP A 468 14.90 -3.39 -21.19
CA ASP A 468 15.61 -2.19 -21.67
C ASP A 468 17.11 -2.43 -21.49
N GLY A 469 17.73 -2.95 -22.55
CA GLY A 469 19.09 -3.48 -22.59
C GLY A 469 20.19 -2.43 -22.56
N GLU A 470 19.89 -1.17 -22.23
CA GLU A 470 20.94 -0.19 -21.95
C GLU A 470 21.57 -0.40 -20.58
N THR A 471 20.86 -1.01 -19.64
CA THR A 471 21.33 -1.11 -18.25
C THR A 471 22.21 -2.34 -17.96
N ILE A 472 22.04 -3.42 -18.75
CA ILE A 472 22.85 -4.67 -18.67
C ILE A 472 23.66 -4.85 -19.97
N LYS A 473 23.93 -3.76 -20.69
CA LYS A 473 24.62 -3.79 -22.00
C LYS A 473 25.99 -4.47 -21.93
N ASN A 474 26.71 -4.28 -20.82
CA ASN A 474 28.06 -4.83 -20.65
C ASN A 474 28.10 -6.36 -20.47
N ASP A 475 27.05 -6.99 -19.90
CA ASP A 475 26.98 -8.46 -19.76
C ASP A 475 26.22 -9.11 -20.93
N MET A 476 25.27 -8.39 -21.55
CA MET A 476 24.50 -8.88 -22.70
C MET A 476 25.30 -8.89 -24.00
N ASP A 477 26.22 -7.95 -24.23
CA ASP A 477 27.07 -7.97 -25.43
C ASP A 477 27.98 -9.22 -25.44
N ALA A 478 28.49 -9.66 -24.28
CA ALA A 478 29.27 -10.89 -24.17
C ALA A 478 28.42 -12.16 -24.43
N LEU A 479 27.15 -12.17 -24.02
CA LEU A 479 26.25 -13.32 -24.15
C LEU A 479 25.60 -13.42 -25.55
N LEU A 480 25.26 -12.29 -26.17
CA LEU A 480 24.73 -12.24 -27.54
C LEU A 480 25.81 -12.58 -28.58
N ILE A 481 27.07 -12.17 -28.36
CA ILE A 481 28.19 -12.57 -29.21
C ILE A 481 28.46 -14.08 -29.09
N ASN A 482 28.42 -14.64 -27.88
CA ASN A 482 28.65 -16.08 -27.66
C ASN A 482 27.51 -16.97 -28.20
N THR A 483 26.25 -16.52 -28.11
CA THR A 483 25.11 -17.27 -28.64
C THR A 483 24.97 -17.14 -30.16
N ALA A 484 25.33 -16.00 -30.75
CA ALA A 484 25.42 -15.85 -32.20
C ALA A 484 26.55 -16.70 -32.80
N THR A 485 27.70 -16.79 -32.13
CA THR A 485 28.82 -17.64 -32.56
C THR A 485 28.53 -19.14 -32.38
N GLU A 486 27.85 -19.56 -31.32
CA GLU A 486 27.38 -20.95 -31.17
C GLU A 486 26.30 -21.33 -32.20
N TYR A 487 25.38 -20.42 -32.53
CA TYR A 487 24.37 -20.66 -33.55
C TYR A 487 25.01 -20.77 -34.94
N GLN A 488 25.95 -19.88 -35.28
CA GLN A 488 26.70 -19.93 -36.53
C GLN A 488 27.54 -21.22 -36.64
N ALA A 489 28.22 -21.62 -35.56
CA ALA A 489 29.02 -22.85 -35.52
C ALA A 489 28.17 -24.12 -35.67
N ASN A 490 26.96 -24.14 -35.11
CA ASN A 490 26.02 -25.25 -35.28
C ASN A 490 25.42 -25.30 -36.69
N VAL A 491 25.15 -24.15 -37.31
CA VAL A 491 24.71 -24.07 -38.72
C VAL A 491 25.83 -24.54 -39.65
N ASP A 492 27.08 -24.15 -39.42
CA ASP A 492 28.23 -24.58 -40.24
C ASP A 492 28.55 -26.07 -40.08
N ARG A 493 28.36 -26.64 -38.88
CA ARG A 493 28.46 -28.10 -38.67
C ARG A 493 27.37 -28.88 -39.40
N LEU A 494 26.12 -28.39 -39.35
CA LEU A 494 25.00 -28.97 -40.10
C LEU A 494 25.21 -28.88 -41.62
N ARG A 495 25.81 -27.78 -42.10
CA ARG A 495 26.12 -27.58 -43.51
C ARG A 495 27.18 -28.57 -44.01
N ARG A 496 28.27 -28.75 -43.27
CA ARG A 496 29.32 -29.75 -43.59
C ARG A 496 28.80 -31.17 -43.55
N PHE A 497 27.94 -31.50 -42.58
CA PHE A 497 27.31 -32.82 -42.49
C PHE A 497 26.34 -33.13 -43.66
N LEU A 498 25.84 -32.11 -44.35
CA LEU A 498 24.98 -32.27 -45.53
C LEU A 498 25.75 -32.21 -46.86
N GLU A 499 27.03 -31.85 -46.83
CA GLU A 499 27.93 -31.78 -47.99
C GLU A 499 28.85 -33.01 -48.12
N ASP A 500 29.04 -33.78 -47.05
CA ASP A 500 29.58 -35.15 -47.02
C ASP A 500 28.47 -36.20 -47.26
#